data_AF-G4Q9S6-F1
#
_entry.id   AF-G4Q9S6-F1
#
_cell.length_a   1.000
_cell.length_b   1.000
_cell.length_c   1.000
_cell.angle_alpha   90.00
_cell.angle_beta   90.00
_cell.angle_gamma   90.00
#
_symmetry.space_group_name_H-M   'P 1'
#
loop_
_entity.id
_entity.type
_entity.pdbx_description
1 polymer ?
#
loop_
_entity_poly.entity_id
_entity_poly.type
_entity_poly.pdbx_seq_one_letter_code
_entity_poly.pdbx_strand_id
1 'polypeptide(L)' 'MAHFKPKGFRGGHLCYSPYVVPNIINGNKCVIVDTRLKTLEPKGWKFVNDFAADNNLQTELMDNSCDLKDRPTE' A
#
# COMPACT_ATOMS: atom_id res chain seq x y z
N MET A 1 1.33 -17.65 6.41
CA MET A 1 1.10 -16.37 7.13
C MET A 1 -0.39 -16.22 7.36
N ALA A 2 -0.83 -16.23 8.61
CA ALA A 2 -2.25 -16.23 8.95
C ALA A 2 -2.80 -14.79 8.99
N HIS A 3 -3.87 -14.53 8.23
CA HIS A 3 -4.56 -13.25 8.21
C HIS A 3 -5.41 -13.07 9.48
N PHE A 4 -5.30 -11.91 10.13
CA PHE A 4 -6.27 -11.49 11.13
C PHE A 4 -7.63 -11.30 10.47
N LYS A 5 -8.61 -12.13 10.85
CA LYS A 5 -9.99 -12.08 10.37
C LYS A 5 -10.92 -11.74 11.54
N PRO A 6 -11.34 -10.48 11.71
CA PRO A 6 -12.34 -10.15 12.72
C PRO A 6 -13.66 -10.89 12.41
N LYS A 7 -14.38 -11.32 13.47
CA LYS A 7 -15.65 -12.06 13.33
C LYS A 7 -16.64 -11.24 12.49
N GLY A 8 -17.09 -11.82 11.37
CA GLY A 8 -18.09 -11.22 10.46
C GLY A 8 -17.57 -10.87 9.06
N PHE A 9 -16.27 -11.02 8.79
CA PHE A 9 -15.69 -10.64 7.50
C PHE A 9 -16.05 -11.63 6.37
N ARG A 10 -16.92 -11.21 5.44
CA ARG A 10 -17.27 -11.91 4.18
C ARG A 10 -16.54 -11.27 2.99
N GLY A 11 -15.20 -11.23 3.02
CA GLY A 11 -14.40 -10.61 1.95
C GLY A 11 -13.75 -11.65 1.04
N GLY A 12 -13.78 -11.40 -0.28
CA GLY A 12 -13.26 -12.28 -1.33
C GLY A 12 -11.76 -12.59 -1.25
N HIS A 13 -11.29 -13.42 -2.19
CA HIS A 13 -9.99 -14.11 -2.19
C HIS A 13 -8.73 -13.21 -2.04
N LEU A 14 -8.84 -11.89 -2.11
CA LEU A 14 -7.75 -10.93 -1.95
C LEU A 14 -8.16 -9.82 -0.98
N CYS A 15 -7.79 -9.97 0.29
CA CYS A 15 -7.95 -8.93 1.29
C CYS A 15 -6.63 -8.17 1.41
N TYR A 16 -6.57 -6.95 0.90
CA TYR A 16 -5.39 -6.09 1.06
C TYR A 16 -5.44 -5.36 2.41
N SER A 17 -4.26 -5.01 2.93
CA SER A 17 -4.16 -4.11 4.07
C SER A 17 -4.63 -2.71 3.65
N PRO A 18 -5.41 -1.98 4.46
CA PRO A 18 -5.87 -0.64 4.09
C PRO A 18 -4.72 0.37 3.92
N TYR A 19 -3.52 0.04 4.40
CA TYR A 19 -2.34 0.90 4.34
C TYR A 19 -1.39 0.56 3.19
N VAL A 20 -1.64 -0.53 2.46
CA VAL A 20 -0.79 -0.98 1.35
C VAL A 20 -1.69 -1.37 0.20
N VAL A 21 -1.76 -0.51 -0.80
CA VAL A 21 -2.66 -0.69 -1.95
C VAL A 21 -1.88 -0.64 -3.26
N PRO A 22 -2.13 -1.56 -4.18
CA PRO A 22 -1.60 -1.45 -5.53
C PRO A 22 -2.30 -0.30 -6.26
N ASN A 23 -1.55 0.49 -7.03
CA ASN A 23 -2.09 1.56 -7.87
C ASN A 23 -1.31 1.64 -9.19
N ILE A 24 -1.80 2.43 -10.15
CA ILE A 24 -1.11 2.74 -11.39
C ILE A 24 -0.85 4.24 -11.41
N ILE A 25 0.42 4.64 -11.49
CA ILE A 25 0.85 6.04 -11.56
C ILE A 25 1.56 6.22 -12.91
N ASN A 26 1.11 7.18 -13.72
CA ASN A 26 1.68 7.46 -15.04
C ASN A 26 1.78 6.22 -15.96
N GLY A 27 0.82 5.29 -15.87
CA GLY A 27 0.81 4.04 -16.64
C GLY A 27 1.70 2.92 -16.07
N ASN A 28 2.45 3.18 -15.00
CA ASN A 28 3.32 2.21 -14.36
C ASN A 28 2.65 1.65 -13.10
N LYS A 29 2.80 0.34 -12.87
CA LYS A 29 2.30 -0.32 -11.66
C LYS A 29 3.15 0.12 -10.47
N CYS A 30 2.51 0.67 -9.46
CA CYS A 30 3.12 1.17 -8.24
C CYS A 30 2.41 0.61 -7.01
N VAL A 31 3.05 0.68 -5.85
CA VAL A 31 2.46 0.33 -4.57
C VAL A 31 2.48 1.56 -3.68
N ILE A 32 1.31 1.94 -3.18
CA ILE A 32 1.17 3.08 -2.27
C ILE A 32 1.13 2.54 -0.85
N VAL A 33 1.98 3.11 0.01
CA VAL A 33 2.09 2.73 1.41
C VAL A 33 1.91 3.94 2.31
N ASP A 34 0.92 3.88 3.21
CA ASP A 34 0.69 4.94 4.21
C ASP A 34 1.80 4.89 5.27
N THR A 35 2.39 6.04 5.59
CA THR A 35 3.46 6.18 6.59
C THR A 35 3.02 5.77 7.99
N ARG A 36 1.71 5.79 8.28
CA ARG A 36 1.13 5.27 9.54
C ARG A 36 1.42 3.79 9.74
N LEU A 37 1.70 3.03 8.67
CA LEU A 37 2.12 1.63 8.76
C LEU A 37 3.40 1.47 9.59
N LYS A 38 4.30 2.45 9.59
CA LYS A 38 5.53 2.43 10.40
C LYS A 38 5.25 2.33 11.89
N THR A 39 4.22 3.00 12.37
CA THR A 39 3.84 3.02 13.79
C THR A 39 2.98 1.82 14.16
N LEU A 40 2.09 1.40 13.26
CA LEU A 40 1.17 0.29 13.51
C LEU A 40 1.87 -1.07 13.40
N GLU A 41 2.63 -1.27 12.33
CA GLU A 41 3.28 -2.54 12.02
C GLU A 41 4.70 -2.29 11.47
N PRO A 42 5.70 -2.04 12.34
CA PRO A 42 7.07 -1.70 11.93
C PRO A 42 7.72 -2.78 11.05
N LYS A 43 7.35 -4.06 11.24
CA LYS A 43 7.83 -5.18 10.44
C LYS A 43 7.31 -5.12 9.00
N GLY A 44 6.03 -4.78 8.82
CA GLY A 44 5.43 -4.60 7.50
C GLY A 44 6.05 -3.41 6.77
N TRP A 45 6.27 -2.30 7.49
CA TRP A 45 6.99 -1.14 6.95
C TRP A 45 8.41 -1.51 6.50
N LYS A 46 9.16 -2.25 7.31
CA LYS A 46 10.51 -2.70 6.92
C LYS A 46 10.46 -3.58 5.67
N PHE A 47 9.54 -4.53 5.60
CA PHE A 47 9.38 -5.41 4.43
C PHE A 47 9.14 -4.62 3.14
N VAL A 48 8.30 -3.59 3.16
CA VAL A 48 8.06 -2.73 1.99
C VAL A 48 9.35 -2.00 1.56
N ASN A 49 10.09 -1.45 2.52
CA ASN A 49 11.34 -0.75 2.23
C ASN A 49 12.42 -1.70 1.71
N ASP A 50 12.56 -2.88 2.30
CA ASP A 50 13.48 -3.92 1.83
C ASP A 50 13.09 -4.34 0.40
N PHE A 51 11.80 -4.57 0.13
CA PHE A 51 11.32 -4.92 -1.21
C PHE A 51 11.65 -3.85 -2.26
N ALA A 52 11.51 -2.57 -1.90
CA ALA A 52 11.87 -1.47 -2.79
C ALA A 52 13.38 -1.41 -3.04
N ALA A 53 14.20 -1.63 -2.00
CA ALA A 53 15.65 -1.65 -2.12
C ALA A 53 16.15 -2.84 -2.96
N ASP A 54 15.64 -4.04 -2.69
CA ASP A 54 16.03 -5.29 -3.36
C ASP A 54 15.72 -5.27 -4.86
N ASN A 55 14.67 -4.53 -5.26
CA ASN A 55 14.26 -4.39 -6.65
C ASN A 55 14.68 -3.05 -7.28
N ASN A 56 15.50 -2.25 -6.60
CA ASN A 56 15.94 -0.93 -7.05
C ASN A 56 14.77 -0.02 -7.51
N LEU A 57 13.63 -0.11 -6.82
CA LEU A 57 12.43 0.66 -7.16
C LEU A 57 12.60 2.13 -6.75
N GLN A 58 12.01 3.02 -7.54
CA GLN A 58 11.91 4.43 -7.18
C GLN A 58 10.93 4.59 -6.02
N THR A 59 11.34 5.35 -5.01
CA THR A 59 10.50 5.71 -3.86
C THR A 59 10.29 7.21 -3.85
N GLU A 60 9.03 7.63 -3.83
CA GLU A 60 8.65 9.03 -3.84
C GLU A 60 7.70 9.30 -2.68
N LEU A 61 7.96 10.38 -1.93
CA LEU A 61 7.05 10.84 -0.90
C LEU A 61 5.95 11.63 -1.57
N MET A 62 4.77 11.02 -1.66
CA MET A 62 3.58 11.67 -2.18
C MET A 62 2.93 12.44 -1.03
N ASP A 63 3.01 13.77 -1.10
CA ASP A 63 2.32 14.62 -0.15
C ASP A 63 0.84 14.67 -0.54
N ASN A 64 -0.06 14.49 0.43
CA ASN A 64 -1.52 14.45 0.18
C ASN A 64 -2.08 15.81 -0.31
N SER A 65 -1.21 16.80 -0.56
CA SER A 65 -1.53 18.13 -1.07
C SER A 65 -1.56 18.21 -2.60
N CYS A 66 -0.99 17.22 -3.31
CA CYS A 66 -1.10 17.14 -4.77
C CYS A 66 -2.40 16.40 -5.15
N ASP A 67 -3.32 17.16 -5.72
CA ASP A 67 -4.71 16.84 -6.08
C ASP A 67 -4.97 15.36 -6.45
N LEU A 68 -5.81 14.72 -5.63
CA LEU A 68 -6.46 13.44 -5.87
C LEU A 68 -7.54 13.52 -6.98
N LYS A 69 -7.31 14.34 -8.02
CA LYS A 69 -8.26 14.61 -9.10
C LYS A 69 -8.18 13.63 -10.26
N ASP A 70 -7.12 12.84 -10.36
CA ASP A 70 -7.03 11.74 -11.33
C ASP A 70 -7.34 10.39 -10.70
N ARG A 71 -8.37 10.33 -9.82
CA ARG A 71 -9.00 9.05 -9.52
C ARG A 71 -9.97 8.72 -10.66
N PRO A 72 -9.76 7.66 -11.46
CA PRO A 72 -10.87 7.09 -12.20
C PRO A 72 -11.87 6.59 -11.16
N THR A 73 -12.96 7.34 -10.99
CA THR A 73 -14.18 6.84 -10.36
C THR A 73 -14.79 5.85 -11.33
N GLU A 74 -14.63 4.57 -11.04
CA GLU A 74 -15.58 3.55 -11.46
C GLU A 74 -16.29 3.00 -10.22
#